data_AF-A0A950PY83-F1
#
_entry.id   AF-A0A950PY83-F1
#
_cell.length_a   1.000
_cell.length_b   1.000
_cell.length_c   1.000
_cell.angle_alpha   90.00
_cell.angle_beta   90.00
_cell.angle_gamma   90.00
#
_symmetry.space_group_name_H-M   'P 1'
#
loop_
_entity.id
_entity.type
_entity.pdbx_description
1 polymer ?
#
loop_
_entity_poly.entity_id
_entity_poly.type
_entity_poly.pdbx_seq_one_letter_code
_entity_poly.pdbx_strand_id
1 'polypeptide(L)'
;LNADTVDMATLPTSPFTTRIGGLTADVLRLKQPEAQPLIDRINGITPPPAPPVTPANTRVRVLNGTGQTGVAAQVSVALQGPGFSVADRGTASGGRYAQSLIRYAPGSLDKAQLLQRYLQNAPRLVSDPSLRTVDVALVIGSDYTGVRDTPAPPNPTTTPTTVASKGGPPTTVAPC
;
A
#
# COMPACT_ATOMS: atom_id res chain seq x y z
N LEU A 1 -14.80 23.98 -19.72
CA LEU A 1 -14.70 22.52 -19.98
C LEU A 1 -13.58 22.35 -20.99
N ASN A 2 -12.41 21.91 -20.56
CA ASN A 2 -11.29 21.68 -21.48
C ASN A 2 -11.54 20.33 -22.18
N ALA A 3 -11.59 20.32 -23.51
CA ALA A 3 -11.89 19.13 -24.28
C ALA A 3 -10.77 18.07 -24.23
N ASP A 4 -9.57 18.47 -23.80
CA ASP A 4 -8.35 17.66 -23.87
C ASP A 4 -8.08 16.87 -22.58
N THR A 5 -9.01 16.86 -21.62
CA THR A 5 -8.84 16.17 -20.32
C THR A 5 -10.05 15.27 -20.01
N VAL A 6 -10.52 14.53 -21.01
CA VAL A 6 -11.51 13.47 -20.80
C VAL A 6 -10.77 12.21 -20.37
N ASP A 7 -10.94 11.79 -19.12
CA ASP A 7 -10.41 10.52 -18.62
C ASP A 7 -11.37 9.39 -18.97
N MET A 8 -10.91 8.44 -19.80
CA MET A 8 -11.70 7.27 -20.18
C MET A 8 -11.37 6.10 -19.26
N ALA A 9 -12.35 5.60 -18.54
CA ALA A 9 -12.22 4.44 -17.65
C ALA A 9 -13.22 3.33 -18.03
N THR A 10 -12.76 2.08 -18.07
CA THR A 10 -13.61 0.91 -18.33
C THR A 10 -14.21 0.38 -17.04
N LEU A 11 -15.53 0.27 -16.98
CA LEU A 11 -16.23 -0.33 -15.84
C LEU A 11 -16.06 -1.86 -15.85
N PRO A 12 -15.66 -2.49 -14.73
CA PRO A 12 -15.51 -3.93 -14.68
C PRO A 12 -16.89 -4.61 -14.64
N THR A 13 -17.13 -5.50 -15.59
CA THR A 13 -18.38 -6.26 -15.74
C THR A 13 -18.12 -7.76 -15.81
N SER A 14 -19.15 -8.57 -15.54
CA SER A 14 -19.21 -10.00 -15.79
C SER A 14 -20.47 -10.33 -16.62
N PRO A 15 -20.40 -11.33 -17.52
CA PRO A 15 -21.58 -11.79 -18.23
C PRO A 15 -22.60 -12.39 -17.26
N PHE A 16 -23.87 -12.09 -17.47
CA PHE A 16 -24.98 -12.60 -16.68
C PHE A 16 -26.19 -12.79 -17.58
N THR A 17 -26.87 -13.94 -17.51
CA THR A 17 -28.10 -14.17 -18.27
C THR A 17 -29.29 -13.98 -17.34
N THR A 18 -30.24 -13.13 -17.72
CA THR A 18 -31.48 -12.90 -16.98
C THR A 18 -32.69 -13.36 -17.78
N ARG A 19 -33.80 -13.67 -17.11
CA ARG A 19 -35.05 -14.06 -17.76
C ARG A 19 -36.08 -12.95 -17.56
N ILE A 20 -36.51 -12.32 -18.65
CA ILE A 20 -37.54 -11.25 -18.65
C ILE A 20 -38.68 -11.73 -19.55
N GLY A 21 -39.89 -11.85 -18.99
CA GLY A 21 -41.08 -12.24 -19.76
C GLY A 21 -41.03 -13.62 -20.42
N GLY A 22 -40.25 -14.57 -19.87
CA GLY A 22 -40.09 -15.92 -20.42
C GLY A 22 -38.95 -16.10 -21.43
N LEU A 23 -38.30 -15.01 -21.85
CA LEU A 23 -37.14 -15.01 -22.76
C LEU A 23 -35.84 -14.79 -21.97
N THR A 24 -34.74 -15.40 -22.43
CA THR A 24 -33.39 -15.20 -21.88
C THR A 24 -32.70 -14.03 -22.57
N ALA A 25 -32.13 -13.12 -21.79
CA ALA A 25 -31.34 -11.99 -22.27
C ALA A 25 -29.95 -12.02 -21.63
N ASP A 26 -28.91 -11.82 -22.43
CA ASP A 26 -27.55 -11.64 -21.95
C ASP A 26 -27.33 -10.18 -21.56
N VAL A 27 -26.93 -9.97 -20.30
CA VAL A 27 -26.65 -8.66 -19.72
C VAL A 27 -25.26 -8.65 -19.11
N LEU A 28 -24.58 -7.51 -19.18
CA LEU A 28 -23.33 -7.29 -18.47
C LEU A 28 -23.67 -6.81 -17.07
N ARG A 29 -23.30 -7.59 -16.05
CA ARG A 29 -23.49 -7.25 -14.65
C ARG A 29 -22.22 -6.60 -14.12
N LEU A 30 -22.36 -5.53 -13.35
CA LEU A 30 -21.22 -4.82 -12.76
C LEU A 30 -20.51 -5.71 -11.72
N LYS A 31 -19.17 -5.73 -11.73
CA LYS A 31 -18.37 -6.41 -10.69
C LYS A 31 -18.22 -5.50 -9.47
N GLN A 32 -18.92 -5.83 -8.40
CA GLN A 32 -18.82 -5.16 -7.11
C GLN A 32 -18.00 -6.04 -6.14
N PRO A 33 -17.10 -5.48 -5.32
CA PRO A 33 -16.93 -4.05 -5.02
C PRO A 33 -15.98 -3.29 -5.98
N GLU A 34 -15.43 -3.94 -7.01
CA GLU A 34 -14.33 -3.37 -7.80
C GLU A 34 -14.76 -2.19 -8.68
N ALA A 35 -16.04 -2.12 -9.08
CA ALA A 35 -16.59 -1.02 -9.86
C ALA A 35 -16.96 0.22 -9.03
N GLN A 36 -17.22 0.10 -7.72
CA GLN A 36 -17.60 1.23 -6.86
C GLN A 36 -16.69 2.47 -7.01
N PRO A 37 -15.35 2.37 -6.92
CA PRO A 37 -14.50 3.55 -7.00
C PRO A 37 -14.58 4.27 -8.36
N LEU A 38 -14.87 3.56 -9.44
CA LEU A 38 -15.07 4.16 -10.77
C LEU A 38 -16.40 4.88 -10.86
N ILE A 39 -17.46 4.33 -10.26
CA ILE A 39 -18.79 4.93 -10.21
C ILE A 39 -18.77 6.19 -9.35
N ASP A 40 -18.14 6.12 -8.18
CA ASP A 40 -17.99 7.27 -7.27
C ASP A 40 -17.25 8.41 -7.96
N ARG A 41 -16.17 8.09 -8.69
CA ARG A 41 -15.43 9.06 -9.51
C ARG A 41 -16.29 9.71 -10.59
N ILE A 42 -17.10 8.93 -11.32
CA ILE A 42 -18.02 9.46 -12.36
C ILE A 42 -19.11 10.34 -11.73
N ASN A 43 -19.59 9.97 -10.54
CA ASN A 43 -20.61 10.72 -9.80
C ASN A 43 -20.07 11.95 -9.06
N GLY A 44 -18.77 12.25 -9.18
CA GLY A 44 -18.12 13.33 -8.44
C GLY A 44 -18.03 13.10 -6.93
N ILE A 45 -18.32 11.87 -6.49
CA ILE A 45 -18.18 11.43 -5.09
C ILE A 45 -16.72 11.03 -4.94
N THR A 46 -15.93 11.91 -4.34
CA THR A 46 -14.56 11.54 -3.95
C THR A 46 -14.67 10.90 -2.56
N PRO A 47 -14.19 9.65 -2.36
CA PRO A 47 -14.10 9.09 -1.02
C PRO A 47 -13.34 10.08 -0.13
N PRO A 48 -13.76 10.27 1.13
CA PRO A 48 -12.99 11.09 2.05
C PRO A 48 -11.54 10.57 2.08
N PRO A 49 -10.54 11.46 2.11
CA PRO A 49 -9.15 11.06 2.17
C PRO A 49 -8.96 10.05 3.31
N ALA A 50 -8.26 8.96 3.04
CA ALA A 50 -7.88 8.04 4.10
C ALA A 50 -7.16 8.85 5.20
N PRO A 51 -7.46 8.60 6.49
CA PRO A 51 -6.82 9.34 7.57
C PRO A 51 -5.30 9.24 7.41
N PRO A 52 -4.57 10.36 7.61
CA PRO A 52 -3.14 10.39 7.41
C PRO A 52 -2.48 9.33 8.28
N VAL A 53 -1.67 8.48 7.64
CA VAL A 53 -0.94 7.42 8.34
C VAL A 53 0.23 8.06 9.06
N THR A 54 0.13 8.11 10.39
CA THR A 54 1.17 8.63 11.27
C THR A 54 1.82 7.50 12.06
N PRO A 55 3.08 7.66 12.50
CA PRO A 55 3.73 6.67 13.36
C PRO A 55 2.93 6.45 14.66
N ALA A 56 2.35 7.51 15.23
CA ALA A 56 1.52 7.45 16.43
C ALA A 56 0.26 6.58 16.26
N ASN A 57 -0.36 6.59 15.08
CA ASN A 57 -1.54 5.78 14.75
C ASN A 57 -1.18 4.37 14.23
N THR A 58 0.09 4.00 14.26
CA THR A 58 0.58 2.71 13.76
C THR A 58 0.92 1.81 14.95
N ARG A 59 0.06 0.81 15.22
CA ARG A 59 0.24 -0.11 16.34
C ARG A 59 1.18 -1.26 15.94
N VAL A 60 2.41 -1.21 16.44
CA VAL A 60 3.49 -2.14 16.07
C VAL A 60 3.69 -3.19 17.15
N ARG A 61 3.77 -4.47 16.73
CA ARG A 61 4.31 -5.57 17.54
C ARG A 61 5.74 -5.86 17.11
N VAL A 62 6.69 -5.87 18.04
CA VAL A 62 8.10 -6.14 17.73
C VAL A 62 8.44 -7.58 18.09
N LEU A 63 8.88 -8.37 17.11
CA LEU A 63 9.21 -9.78 17.26
C LEU A 63 10.70 -10.01 16.99
N ASN A 64 11.37 -10.62 17.95
CA ASN A 64 12.76 -11.01 17.81
C ASN A 64 12.89 -12.27 16.95
N GLY A 65 13.43 -12.12 15.75
CA GLY A 65 13.79 -13.22 14.87
C GLY A 65 15.28 -13.53 14.85
N THR A 66 16.15 -12.79 15.54
CA THR A 66 17.60 -13.07 15.54
C THR A 66 17.97 -14.13 16.55
N GLY A 67 17.14 -14.36 17.57
CA GLY A 67 17.38 -15.27 18.70
C GLY A 67 18.42 -14.75 19.70
N GLN A 68 18.77 -13.47 19.65
CA GLN A 68 19.58 -12.81 20.67
C GLN A 68 18.68 -12.16 21.72
N THR A 69 18.94 -12.35 23.00
CA THR A 69 18.10 -11.79 24.06
C THR A 69 18.14 -10.26 24.05
N GLY A 70 16.99 -9.60 24.24
CA GLY A 70 16.89 -8.15 24.39
C GLY A 70 16.73 -7.34 23.08
N VAL A 71 16.94 -7.93 21.90
CA VAL A 71 16.85 -7.22 20.62
C VAL A 71 15.48 -6.57 20.38
N ALA A 72 14.37 -7.28 20.67
CA ALA A 72 13.04 -6.70 20.54
C ALA A 72 12.82 -5.47 21.44
N ALA A 73 13.42 -5.45 22.64
CA ALA A 73 13.33 -4.30 23.54
C ALA A 73 14.13 -3.11 22.98
N GLN A 74 15.34 -3.37 22.49
CA GLN A 74 16.20 -2.34 21.89
C GLN A 74 15.54 -1.68 20.67
N VAL A 75 14.96 -2.49 19.77
CA VAL A 75 14.23 -1.98 18.61
C VAL A 75 12.95 -1.27 19.00
N SER A 76 12.24 -1.73 20.04
CA SER A 76 11.06 -1.00 20.52
C SER A 76 11.38 0.41 20.99
N VAL A 77 12.50 0.61 21.68
CA VAL A 77 12.96 1.94 22.09
C VAL A 77 13.35 2.78 20.88
N ALA A 78 14.05 2.19 19.90
CA ALA A 78 14.41 2.88 18.67
C ALA A 78 13.17 3.33 17.85
N LEU A 79 12.08 2.56 17.87
CA LEU A 79 10.82 2.91 17.21
C LEU A 79 10.01 3.98 17.98
N GLN A 80 10.21 4.12 19.29
CA GLN A 80 9.56 5.16 20.06
C GLN A 80 10.11 6.56 19.72
N GLY A 81 11.39 6.69 19.34
CA GLY A 81 11.99 7.96 18.92
C GLY A 81 11.21 8.66 17.79
N PRO A 82 10.92 7.95 16.68
CA PRO A 82 10.06 8.45 15.61
C PRO A 82 8.57 8.60 15.97
N GLY A 83 8.16 8.18 17.16
CA GLY A 83 6.78 8.27 17.64
C GLY A 83 5.88 7.08 17.31
N PHE A 84 6.42 5.88 17.04
CA PHE A 84 5.59 4.69 16.81
C PHE A 84 4.95 4.16 18.10
N SER A 85 3.70 3.72 17.99
CA SER A 85 2.96 3.07 19.07
C SER A 85 3.31 1.58 19.16
N VAL A 86 4.33 1.24 19.95
CA VAL A 86 4.70 -0.16 20.22
C VAL A 86 3.72 -0.77 21.22
N ALA A 87 2.88 -1.70 20.76
CA ALA A 87 1.85 -2.32 21.60
C ALA A 87 2.34 -3.57 22.32
N ASP A 88 3.25 -4.32 21.71
CA ASP A 88 3.66 -5.61 22.24
C ASP A 88 5.05 -6.00 21.71
N ARG A 89 5.74 -6.85 22.46
CA ARG A 89 7.08 -7.33 22.14
C ARG A 89 7.20 -8.81 22.47
N GLY A 90 7.85 -9.57 21.59
CA GLY A 90 8.00 -11.01 21.76
C GLY A 90 9.10 -11.62 20.91
N THR A 91 9.06 -12.94 20.78
CA THR A 91 9.99 -13.73 19.97
C THR A 91 9.23 -14.29 18.77
N ALA A 92 9.82 -14.23 17.58
CA ALA A 92 9.22 -14.77 16.37
C ALA A 92 9.25 -16.31 16.40
N SER A 93 8.13 -16.93 16.04
CA SER A 93 8.02 -18.37 15.83
C SER A 93 8.63 -18.73 14.47
N GLY A 94 9.83 -19.32 14.47
CA GLY A 94 10.52 -19.70 13.23
C GLY A 94 12.05 -19.76 13.28
N GLY A 95 12.69 -19.42 14.41
CA GLY A 95 14.15 -19.50 14.57
C GLY A 95 14.87 -18.24 14.11
N ARG A 96 16.11 -18.38 13.61
CA ARG A 96 16.98 -17.24 13.22
C ARG A 96 16.68 -16.77 11.79
N TYR A 97 16.01 -15.63 11.69
CA TYR A 97 15.68 -14.98 10.43
C TYR A 97 16.88 -14.22 9.88
N ALA A 98 17.26 -14.51 8.63
CA ALA A 98 18.33 -13.80 7.94
C ALA A 98 17.91 -12.38 7.53
N GLN A 99 16.67 -12.25 7.05
CA GLN A 99 16.06 -11.01 6.58
C GLN A 99 14.88 -10.61 7.49
N SER A 100 14.74 -9.31 7.75
CA SER A 100 13.65 -8.73 8.52
C SER A 100 12.36 -8.73 7.72
N LEU A 101 11.23 -8.96 8.39
CA LEU A 101 9.91 -9.02 7.76
C LEU A 101 8.94 -8.07 8.47
N ILE A 102 8.07 -7.44 7.69
CA ILE A 102 6.95 -6.65 8.19
C ILE A 102 5.67 -7.41 7.83
N ARG A 103 5.04 -8.02 8.82
CA ARG A 103 3.72 -8.66 8.68
C ARG A 103 2.64 -7.62 8.93
N TYR A 104 1.65 -7.49 8.07
CA TYR A 104 0.61 -6.46 8.21
C TYR A 104 -0.80 -7.06 8.14
N ALA A 105 -1.70 -6.49 8.94
CA ALA A 105 -3.11 -6.86 8.92
C ALA A 105 -3.77 -6.41 7.58
N PRO A 106 -4.84 -7.08 7.12
CA PRO A 106 -5.58 -6.66 5.95
C PRO A 106 -6.07 -5.20 6.11
N GLY A 107 -5.71 -4.33 5.16
CA GLY A 107 -6.02 -2.89 5.22
C GLY A 107 -4.96 -2.01 5.90
N SER A 108 -3.88 -2.60 6.44
CA SER A 108 -2.78 -1.88 7.10
C SER A 108 -1.50 -1.80 6.24
N LEU A 109 -1.63 -1.91 4.92
CA LEU A 109 -0.49 -1.87 3.99
C LEU A 109 0.23 -0.52 4.04
N ASP A 110 -0.50 0.58 4.06
CA ASP A 110 0.10 1.93 4.15
C ASP A 110 0.89 2.14 5.44
N LYS A 111 0.39 1.60 6.57
CA LYS A 111 1.11 1.58 7.86
C LYS A 111 2.40 0.79 7.79
N ALA A 112 2.39 -0.36 7.10
CA ALA A 112 3.56 -1.20 6.90
C ALA A 112 4.62 -0.53 6.01
N GLN A 113 4.19 0.14 4.93
CA GLN A 113 5.07 0.91 4.06
C GLN A 113 5.67 2.11 4.79
N LEU A 114 4.91 2.79 5.65
CA LEU A 114 5.43 3.84 6.51
C LEU A 114 6.56 3.29 7.38
N LEU A 115 6.32 2.20 8.12
CA LEU A 115 7.33 1.57 8.97
C LEU A 115 8.58 1.15 8.18
N GLN A 116 8.40 0.59 6.99
CA GLN A 116 9.50 0.21 6.10
C GLN A 116 10.42 1.40 5.77
N ARG A 117 9.86 2.61 5.58
CA ARG A 117 10.63 3.82 5.26
C ARG A 117 11.47 4.34 6.43
N TYR A 118 11.05 4.05 7.66
CA TYR A 118 11.83 4.37 8.86
C TYR A 118 12.93 3.36 9.14
N LEU A 119 12.88 2.17 8.57
CA LEU A 119 13.91 1.17 8.75
C LEU A 119 15.09 1.47 7.81
N GLN A 120 16.31 1.25 8.30
CA GLN A 120 17.53 1.44 7.52
C GLN A 120 17.80 0.26 6.58
N ASN A 121 17.16 -0.89 6.84
CA ASN A 121 17.16 -2.06 5.96
C ASN A 121 15.91 -2.09 5.06
N ALA A 122 15.87 -3.07 4.15
CA ALA A 122 14.74 -3.31 3.25
C ALA A 122 13.94 -4.56 3.68
N PRO A 123 13.13 -4.48 4.75
CA PRO A 123 12.36 -5.61 5.23
C PRO A 123 11.28 -6.00 4.21
N ARG A 124 10.95 -7.29 4.16
CA ARG A 124 9.93 -7.82 3.24
C ARG A 124 8.53 -7.65 3.83
N LEU A 125 7.61 -7.07 3.06
CA LEU A 125 6.20 -6.94 3.48
C LEU A 125 5.45 -8.24 3.19
N VAL A 126 4.68 -8.71 4.17
CA VAL A 126 3.88 -9.94 4.09
C VAL A 126 2.50 -9.66 4.67
N SER A 127 1.45 -9.95 3.91
CA SER A 127 0.08 -9.86 4.45
C SER A 127 -0.15 -11.00 5.44
N ASP A 128 -0.68 -10.68 6.61
CA ASP A 128 -0.99 -11.63 7.66
C ASP A 128 -2.41 -11.41 8.19
N PRO A 129 -3.39 -12.19 7.72
CA PRO A 129 -4.78 -12.07 8.15
C PRO A 129 -5.03 -12.52 9.58
N SER A 130 -4.04 -13.11 10.28
CA SER A 130 -4.17 -13.49 11.70
C SER A 130 -3.95 -12.32 12.66
N LEU A 131 -3.36 -11.21 12.18
CA LEU A 131 -3.18 -10.00 12.98
C LEU A 131 -4.52 -9.29 13.15
N ARG A 132 -5.09 -9.38 14.35
CA ARG A 132 -6.36 -8.74 14.74
C ARG A 132 -6.19 -7.61 15.76
N THR A 133 -5.18 -7.72 16.63
CA THR A 133 -4.97 -6.79 17.76
C THR A 133 -3.99 -5.66 17.44
N VAL A 134 -3.13 -5.87 16.46
CA VAL A 134 -2.07 -4.94 16.03
C VAL A 134 -2.16 -4.74 14.53
N ASP A 135 -1.76 -3.56 14.06
CA ASP A 135 -1.77 -3.24 12.63
C ASP A 135 -0.63 -3.94 11.90
N VAL A 136 0.54 -3.98 12.53
CA VAL A 136 1.79 -4.41 11.93
C VAL A 136 2.63 -5.17 12.96
N ALA A 137 3.28 -6.26 12.55
CA ALA A 137 4.28 -6.98 13.32
C ALA A 137 5.63 -6.96 12.59
N LEU A 138 6.64 -6.36 13.22
CA LEU A 138 8.02 -6.32 12.74
C LEU A 138 8.79 -7.53 13.28
N VAL A 139 9.21 -8.43 12.39
CA VAL A 139 10.14 -9.52 12.68
C VAL A 139 11.55 -9.06 12.37
N ILE A 140 12.41 -9.03 13.39
CA ILE A 140 13.79 -8.55 13.28
C ILE A 140 14.68 -9.70 12.82
N GLY A 141 15.29 -9.54 11.65
CA GLY A 141 16.31 -10.45 11.11
C GLY A 141 17.73 -9.98 11.40
N SER A 142 18.72 -10.78 11.01
CA SER A 142 20.14 -10.42 11.16
C SER A 142 20.60 -9.26 10.26
N ASP A 143 19.84 -8.94 9.22
CA ASP A 143 20.06 -7.78 8.34
C ASP A 143 19.61 -6.44 8.95
N TYR A 144 19.08 -6.44 10.17
CA TYR A 144 18.61 -5.23 10.82
C TYR A 144 19.77 -4.28 11.14
N THR A 145 19.74 -3.10 10.55
CA THR A 145 20.79 -2.07 10.67
C THR A 145 20.38 -0.86 11.52
N GLY A 146 19.10 -0.76 11.92
CA GLY A 146 18.61 0.33 12.75
C GLY A 146 17.31 0.97 12.25
N VAL A 147 16.83 1.95 13.03
CA VAL A 147 15.72 2.85 12.68
C VAL A 147 16.29 4.24 12.37
N ARG A 148 15.65 4.97 11.47
CA ARG A 148 15.93 6.37 11.14
C ARG A 148 14.99 7.27 11.95
N ASP A 149 15.43 8.47 12.28
CA ASP A 149 14.56 9.46 12.93
C ASP A 149 13.51 10.04 11.96
N THR A 150 13.86 10.09 10.67
CA THR A 150 12.98 10.56 9.60
C THR A 150 12.74 9.46 8.57
N PRO A 151 11.52 9.36 8.02
CA PRO A 151 11.23 8.37 7.00
C PRO A 151 12.00 8.71 5.74
N ALA A 152 12.65 7.71 5.12
CA ALA A 152 13.18 7.86 3.78
C ALA A 152 12.08 8.38 2.84
N PRO A 153 12.38 9.16 1.78
CA PRO A 153 11.38 9.53 0.79
C PRO A 153 10.62 8.29 0.32
N PRO A 154 9.31 8.38 0.01
CA PRO A 154 8.69 7.26 -0.67
C PRO A 154 9.51 7.06 -1.94
N ASN A 155 9.96 5.83 -2.21
CA ASN A 155 10.47 5.54 -3.55
C ASN A 155 9.42 6.10 -4.51
N PRO A 156 9.80 6.92 -5.50
CA PRO A 156 8.83 7.38 -6.47
C PRO A 156 8.25 6.11 -7.08
N THR A 157 7.03 5.77 -6.69
CA THR A 157 6.12 5.15 -7.64
C THR A 157 6.17 6.13 -8.78
N THR A 158 6.72 5.70 -9.91
CA THR A 158 6.55 6.40 -11.17
C THR A 158 5.05 6.51 -11.40
N THR A 159 4.42 7.51 -10.81
CA THR A 159 3.40 8.28 -11.51
C THR A 159 4.08 8.61 -12.82
N PRO A 160 3.58 8.16 -13.98
CA PRO A 160 4.08 8.67 -15.24
C PRO A 160 3.86 10.18 -15.18
N THR A 161 4.94 10.89 -14.86
CA THR A 161 5.02 12.32 -15.10
C THR A 161 5.12 12.38 -16.60
N THR A 162 3.98 12.56 -17.27
CA THR A 162 3.94 13.01 -18.65
C THR A 162 4.64 14.36 -18.64
N VAL A 163 5.95 14.32 -18.91
CA VAL A 163 6.72 15.50 -19.26
C VAL A 163 6.09 16.00 -20.54
N ALA A 164 5.37 17.11 -20.43
CA ALA A 164 4.97 17.89 -21.59
C ALA A 164 6.26 18.39 -22.25
N SER A 165 6.76 17.63 -23.22
CA SER A 165 7.80 18.07 -24.14
C SER A 165 7.23 19.22 -24.95
N LYS A 166 7.65 20.43 -24.60
CA LYS A 166 7.68 21.60 -25.48
C LYS A 166 8.59 21.25 -26.67
N GLY A 167 8.03 20.59 -27.68
CA GLY A 167 8.68 20.32 -28.96
C GLY A 167 7.80 20.91 -30.05
N GLY A 168 8.31 21.93 -30.73
CA GLY A 168 7.61 22.68 -31.77
C GLY A 168 7.16 21.82 -32.97
N PRO A 169 6.33 22.38 -33.85
CA PRO A 169 5.75 21.66 -34.97
C PRO A 169 6.82 21.20 -35.97
N PRO A 170 6.85 19.93 -36.40
CA PRO A 170 7.57 19.58 -37.61
C PRO A 170 6.73 20.00 -38.82
N THR A 171 7.16 21.08 -39.47
CA THR A 171 6.79 21.35 -40.86
C THR A 171 7.48 20.31 -41.74
N THR A 172 6.73 19.46 -42.43
CA THR A 172 7.28 18.69 -43.56
C THR A 172 6.29 18.68 -44.73
N VAL A 173 6.81 19.24 -45.82
CA VAL A 173 6.26 19.46 -47.15
C VAL A 173 6.06 18.13 -47.89
N ALA A 174 4.98 18.05 -48.68
CA ALA A 174 4.72 16.98 -49.64
C ALA A 174 5.60 17.09 -50.90
N PRO A 175 5.95 15.97 -51.54
CA PRO A 175 6.20 15.97 -52.97
C PRO A 175 5.26 15.05 -53.77
N CYS A 176 5.15 15.42 -55.05
CA CYS A 176 4.19 15.05 -56.10
C CYS A 176 4.00 13.55 -56.39
#